data_AF-A0A1H9NYA2-F1
#
_entry.id   AF-A0A1H9NYA2-F1
#
_cell.length_a   1.000
_cell.length_b   1.000
_cell.length_c   1.000
_cell.angle_alpha   90.00
_cell.angle_beta   90.00
_cell.angle_gamma   90.00
#
_symmetry.space_group_name_H-M   'P 1'
#
loop_
_entity.id
_entity.type
_entity.pdbx_description
1 polymer ?
#
loop_
_entity_poly.entity_id
_entity_poly.type
_entity_poly.pdbx_seq_one_letter_code
_entity_poly.pdbx_strand_id
1 'polypeptide(L)'
;MVLQRIFAFVLLLACIGLALMAWPYQAPFSYEPVGPRAFPLLMLGLMGLSLLYMLFRPTPIKHSEDEPPLDRPTLIKIAVCTGLLLIFAGLFEPLGFVLSSMLVGIPMARLYGGRWVPSVIIITLMSIGLYLLFDKVMDVPLPLGLLDVLEN
;
A
#
# COMPACT_ATOMS: atom_id res chain seq x y z
N MET A 1 -22.45 -13.33 -9.47
CA MET A 1 -23.52 -12.89 -8.53
C MET A 1 -23.43 -13.56 -7.16
N VAL A 2 -23.67 -14.88 -7.00
CA VAL A 2 -23.65 -15.53 -5.67
C VAL A 2 -22.27 -15.44 -5.01
N LEU A 3 -21.19 -15.75 -5.74
CA LEU A 3 -19.81 -15.63 -5.24
C LEU A 3 -19.47 -14.21 -4.76
N GLN A 4 -19.88 -13.18 -5.53
CA GLN A 4 -19.66 -11.78 -5.15
C GLN A 4 -20.41 -11.41 -3.87
N ARG A 5 -21.62 -11.94 -3.66
CA ARG A 5 -22.37 -11.72 -2.42
C ARG A 5 -21.72 -12.41 -1.23
N ILE A 6 -21.26 -13.65 -1.40
CA ILE A 6 -20.53 -14.37 -0.35
C ILE A 6 -19.25 -13.61 0.01
N PHE A 7 -18.48 -13.18 -1.00
CA PHE A 7 -17.27 -12.39 -0.80
C PHE A 7 -17.56 -11.06 -0.09
N ALA A 8 -18.56 -10.31 -0.55
CA ALA A 8 -18.98 -9.06 0.07
C ALA A 8 -19.38 -9.26 1.53
N PHE A 9 -20.15 -10.31 1.81
CA PHE A 9 -20.64 -10.63 3.13
C PHE A 9 -19.50 -11.02 4.09
N VAL A 10 -18.58 -11.88 3.65
CA VAL A 10 -17.42 -12.28 4.45
C VAL A 10 -16.52 -11.08 4.76
N LEU A 11 -16.24 -10.23 3.78
CA LEU A 11 -15.46 -9.02 4.00
C LEU A 11 -16.19 -8.01 4.90
N LEU A 12 -17.51 -7.91 4.79
CA LEU A 12 -18.29 -7.03 5.66
C LEU A 12 -18.20 -7.49 7.12
N LEU A 13 -18.28 -8.80 7.37
CA LEU A 13 -18.04 -9.35 8.71
C LEU A 13 -16.62 -9.07 9.22
N ALA A 14 -15.61 -9.17 8.35
CA ALA A 14 -14.24 -8.79 8.70
C ALA A 14 -14.13 -7.29 9.04
N CYS A 15 -14.77 -6.40 8.27
CA CYS A 15 -14.83 -4.97 8.58
C CYS A 15 -15.44 -4.71 9.96
N ILE A 16 -16.56 -5.37 10.27
CA ILE A 16 -17.23 -5.23 11.57
C ILE A 16 -16.31 -5.72 12.69
N GLY A 17 -15.68 -6.89 12.53
CA GLY A 17 -14.74 -7.42 13.52
C GLY A 17 -13.56 -6.47 13.78
N LEU A 18 -12.94 -5.95 12.72
CA LEU A 18 -11.85 -4.98 12.82
C LEU A 18 -12.32 -3.64 13.43
N ALA A 19 -13.53 -3.18 13.11
CA ALA A 19 -14.07 -1.95 13.66
C ALA A 19 -14.32 -2.09 15.17
N LEU A 20 -14.83 -3.24 15.62
CA LEU A 20 -15.00 -3.56 17.04
C LEU A 20 -13.65 -3.61 17.78
N MET A 21 -12.61 -4.15 17.15
CA MET A 21 -11.25 -4.14 17.71
C MET A 21 -10.64 -2.73 17.76
N ALA A 22 -10.89 -1.90 16.74
CA ALA A 22 -10.36 -0.54 16.65
C ALA A 22 -11.12 0.46 17.55
N TRP A 23 -12.38 0.18 17.88
CA TRP A 23 -13.23 1.09 18.67
C TRP A 23 -12.68 1.48 20.04
N PRO A 24 -12.18 0.55 20.87
CA PRO A 24 -11.57 0.87 22.16
C PRO A 24 -10.11 1.35 22.04
N TYR A 25 -9.53 1.38 20.84
CA TYR A 25 -8.13 1.71 20.67
C TYR A 25 -7.86 3.19 21.00
N GLN A 26 -7.03 3.42 22.02
CA GLN A 26 -6.60 4.73 22.49
C GLN A 26 -5.09 4.72 22.64
N ALA A 27 -4.43 5.74 22.10
CA ALA A 27 -3.00 5.90 22.32
C ALA A 27 -2.78 6.51 23.72
N PRO A 28 -1.84 5.99 24.53
CA PRO A 28 -1.51 6.56 25.84
C PRO A 28 -1.06 8.03 25.76
N PHE A 29 -0.48 8.41 24.62
CA PHE A 29 -0.10 9.78 24.29
C PHE A 29 -0.56 10.06 22.85
N SER A 30 -1.45 11.03 22.66
CA SER A 30 -1.90 11.45 21.34
C SER A 30 -1.86 12.98 21.28
N TYR A 31 -0.99 13.51 20.44
CA TYR A 31 -0.88 14.95 20.19
C TYR A 31 -1.93 15.46 19.18
N GLU A 32 -2.74 14.55 18.61
CA GLU A 32 -3.75 14.86 17.61
C GLU A 32 -5.17 14.70 18.17
N PRO A 33 -6.07 15.67 17.95
CA PRO A 33 -7.38 15.75 18.61
C PRO A 33 -8.35 14.62 18.23
N VAL A 34 -8.13 13.96 17.09
CA VAL A 34 -9.00 12.90 16.56
C VAL A 34 -8.63 11.50 17.07
N GLY A 35 -7.43 11.34 17.62
CA GLY A 35 -6.91 10.08 18.14
C GLY A 35 -6.66 8.99 17.06
N PRO A 36 -5.99 7.89 17.43
CA PRO A 36 -5.51 6.88 16.48
C PRO A 36 -6.63 6.05 15.84
N ARG A 37 -7.82 6.03 16.43
CA ARG A 37 -8.96 5.23 15.95
C ARG A 37 -9.74 5.88 14.81
N ALA A 38 -9.62 7.19 14.61
CA ALA A 38 -10.45 7.92 13.65
C ALA A 38 -10.19 7.43 12.21
N PHE A 39 -8.92 7.32 11.83
CA PHE A 39 -8.54 6.89 10.48
C PHE A 39 -8.97 5.43 10.17
N PRO A 40 -8.66 4.42 11.01
CA PRO A 40 -9.13 3.06 10.81
C PRO A 40 -10.66 2.96 10.72
N LEU A 41 -11.39 3.60 11.63
CA LEU A 41 -12.85 3.52 11.66
C LEU A 41 -13.49 4.18 10.43
N LEU A 42 -12.95 5.31 9.96
CA LEU A 42 -13.42 5.96 8.74
C LEU A 42 -13.24 5.06 7.51
N MET A 43 -12.04 4.47 7.35
CA MET A 43 -11.76 3.54 6.26
C MET A 43 -12.66 2.31 6.30
N LEU A 44 -12.81 1.68 7.48
CA LEU A 44 -13.68 0.53 7.66
C LEU A 44 -15.16 0.86 7.42
N GLY A 45 -15.60 2.07 7.79
CA GLY A 45 -16.94 2.57 7.53
C GLY A 45 -17.21 2.74 6.03
N LEU A 46 -16.33 3.44 5.31
CA LEU A 46 -16.43 3.61 3.86
C LEU A 46 -16.37 2.27 3.12
N MET A 47 -15.47 1.38 3.52
CA MET A 47 -15.36 0.04 2.95
C MET A 47 -16.61 -0.80 3.25
N GLY A 48 -17.13 -0.74 4.48
CA GLY A 48 -18.38 -1.41 4.88
C GLY A 48 -19.59 -0.92 4.07
N LEU A 49 -19.73 0.39 3.87
CA LEU A 49 -20.79 0.96 3.01
C LEU A 49 -20.68 0.46 1.57
N SER A 50 -19.46 0.40 1.04
CA SER A 50 -19.19 -0.10 -0.32
C SER A 50 -19.58 -1.58 -0.46
N LEU A 51 -19.25 -2.40 0.55
CA LEU A 51 -19.57 -3.83 0.58
C LEU A 51 -21.08 -4.07 0.76
N LEU A 52 -21.76 -3.27 1.59
CA LEU A 52 -23.21 -3.29 1.71
C LEU A 52 -23.89 -2.99 0.38
N TYR A 53 -23.46 -1.92 -0.30
CA TYR A 53 -23.96 -1.59 -1.63
C TYR A 53 -23.76 -2.75 -2.62
N MET A 54 -22.58 -3.38 -2.62
CA MET A 54 -22.28 -4.52 -3.48
C MET A 54 -23.14 -5.76 -3.16
N LEU A 55 -23.52 -5.97 -1.89
CA LEU A 55 -24.38 -7.06 -1.45
C LEU A 55 -25.81 -6.92 -2.02
N PHE A 56 -26.35 -5.70 -1.96
CA PHE A 56 -27.69 -5.40 -2.47
C PHE A 56 -27.72 -5.33 -4.00
N ARG A 57 -26.69 -4.72 -4.61
CA ARG A 57 -26.61 -4.52 -6.06
C ARG A 57 -25.32 -5.12 -6.64
N PRO A 58 -25.23 -6.46 -6.75
CA PRO A 58 -24.07 -7.09 -7.35
C PRO A 58 -23.98 -6.71 -8.83
N THR A 59 -22.83 -6.18 -9.25
CA THR A 59 -22.56 -5.88 -10.65
C THR A 59 -22.18 -7.17 -11.38
N PRO A 60 -22.77 -7.47 -12.55
CA PRO A 60 -22.37 -8.62 -13.33
C PRO A 60 -20.92 -8.43 -13.81
N ILE A 61 -20.09 -9.44 -13.59
CA ILE A 61 -18.72 -9.48 -14.14
C ILE A 61 -18.88 -9.64 -15.65
N LYS A 62 -18.70 -8.56 -16.40
CA LYS A 62 -18.64 -8.59 -17.86
C LYS A 62 -17.18 -8.63 -18.24
N HIS A 63 -16.74 -9.72 -18.84
CA HIS A 63 -15.47 -9.71 -19.56
C HIS A 63 -15.74 -9.01 -20.89
N SER A 64 -15.11 -7.86 -21.12
CA SER A 64 -15.09 -7.25 -22.46
C SER A 64 -14.16 -8.06 -23.36
N GLU A 65 -14.43 -8.11 -24.66
CA GLU A 65 -13.52 -8.78 -25.62
C GLU A 65 -12.12 -8.12 -25.65
N ASP A 66 -12.03 -6.87 -25.19
CA ASP A 66 -10.77 -6.13 -25.03
C ASP A 66 -9.97 -6.51 -23.76
N GLU A 67 -10.49 -7.37 -22.87
CA GLU A 67 -9.74 -7.84 -21.70
C GLU A 67 -8.82 -9.01 -22.09
N PRO A 68 -7.49 -8.81 -22.15
CA PRO A 68 -6.57 -9.90 -22.46
C PRO A 68 -6.70 -11.01 -21.39
N PRO A 69 -6.68 -12.30 -21.80
CA PRO A 69 -6.79 -13.40 -20.87
C PRO A 69 -5.60 -13.40 -19.90
N LEU A 70 -5.84 -13.84 -18.67
CA LEU A 70 -4.81 -13.95 -17.64
C LEU A 70 -3.74 -14.96 -18.09
N ASP A 71 -2.64 -14.46 -18.61
CA ASP A 71 -1.55 -15.27 -19.15
C ASP A 71 -0.48 -15.55 -18.07
N ARG A 72 0.27 -16.64 -18.26
CA ARG A 72 1.37 -17.00 -17.37
C ARG A 72 2.39 -15.88 -17.15
N PRO A 73 2.85 -15.13 -18.16
CA PRO A 73 3.82 -14.06 -17.92
C PRO A 73 3.23 -12.89 -17.12
N THR A 74 1.94 -12.55 -17.27
CA THR A 74 1.30 -11.56 -16.39
C THR A 74 1.20 -12.06 -14.96
N LEU A 75 0.86 -13.33 -14.73
CA LEU A 75 0.87 -13.92 -13.39
C LEU A 75 2.25 -13.85 -12.74
N ILE A 76 3.32 -14.13 -13.49
CA ILE A 76 4.70 -13.99 -12.99
C ILE A 76 5.00 -12.53 -12.64
N LYS A 77 4.62 -11.58 -13.51
CA LYS A 77 4.80 -10.15 -13.21
C LYS A 77 4.06 -9.74 -11.94
N ILE A 78 2.82 -10.17 -11.75
CA ILE A 78 2.05 -9.91 -10.53
C ILE A 78 2.77 -10.51 -9.31
N ALA A 79 3.22 -11.76 -9.39
CA ALA A 79 3.92 -12.41 -8.29
C ALA A 79 5.23 -11.68 -7.92
N VAL A 80 6.03 -11.28 -8.91
CA VAL A 80 7.27 -10.52 -8.69
C VAL A 80 6.98 -9.13 -8.12
N CYS A 81 5.97 -8.44 -8.64
CA CYS A 81 5.52 -7.14 -8.12
C CYS A 81 5.11 -7.22 -6.65
N THR A 82 4.26 -8.19 -6.30
CA THR A 82 3.87 -8.45 -4.91
C THR A 82 5.07 -8.78 -4.04
N GLY A 83 5.98 -9.65 -4.50
CA GLY A 83 7.20 -9.98 -3.77
C GLY A 83 8.09 -8.76 -3.52
N LEU A 84 8.26 -7.90 -4.51
CA LEU A 84 9.00 -6.64 -4.40
C LEU A 84 8.37 -5.70 -3.36
N LEU A 85 7.03 -5.58 -3.33
CA LEU A 85 6.34 -4.77 -2.32
C LEU A 85 6.49 -5.33 -0.90
N LEU A 86 6.50 -6.66 -0.74
CA LEU A 86 6.75 -7.30 0.55
C LEU A 86 8.20 -7.08 1.01
N ILE A 87 9.16 -7.18 0.10
CA ILE A 87 10.57 -6.86 0.36
C ILE A 87 10.71 -5.39 0.76
N PHE A 88 10.02 -4.48 0.08
CA PHE A 88 10.01 -3.06 0.45
C PHE A 88 9.51 -2.87 1.87
N ALA A 89 8.35 -3.43 2.21
CA ALA A 89 7.78 -3.33 3.55
C ALA A 89 8.71 -3.89 4.64
N GLY A 90 9.38 -5.01 4.38
CA GLY A 90 10.34 -5.60 5.33
C GLY A 90 11.67 -4.83 5.44
N LEU A 91 12.11 -4.14 4.37
CA LEU A 91 13.34 -3.34 4.37
C LEU A 91 13.11 -1.89 4.77
N PHE A 92 11.88 -1.42 4.81
CA PHE A 92 11.54 -0.01 5.01
C PHE A 92 12.12 0.56 6.30
N GLU A 93 11.95 -0.16 7.40
CA GLU A 93 12.46 0.22 8.72
C GLU A 93 13.99 0.02 8.86
N PRO A 94 14.58 -1.17 8.54
CA PRO A 94 16.01 -1.38 8.76
C PRO A 94 16.91 -0.61 7.78
N LEU A 95 16.54 -0.48 6.50
CA LEU A 95 17.33 0.22 5.49
C LEU A 95 16.96 1.70 5.35
N GLY A 96 15.78 2.09 5.81
CA GLY A 96 15.24 3.43 5.62
C GLY A 96 14.63 3.66 4.25
N PHE A 97 13.98 4.82 4.09
CA PHE A 97 13.16 5.17 2.93
C PHE A 97 13.96 5.19 1.62
N VAL A 98 15.12 5.87 1.60
CA VAL A 98 15.87 6.08 0.35
C VAL A 98 16.42 4.78 -0.20
N LEU A 99 17.11 4.00 0.64
CA LEU A 99 17.74 2.74 0.22
C LEU A 99 16.71 1.67 -0.14
N SER A 100 15.66 1.50 0.67
CA SER A 100 14.58 0.55 0.36
C SER A 100 13.87 0.90 -0.95
N SER A 101 13.61 2.20 -1.19
CA SER A 101 12.95 2.69 -2.41
C SER A 101 13.81 2.50 -3.65
N MET A 102 15.13 2.68 -3.55
CA MET A 102 16.06 2.39 -4.65
C MET A 102 16.14 0.89 -4.93
N LEU A 103 16.32 0.07 -3.89
CA LEU A 103 16.48 -1.37 -4.00
C LEU A 103 15.27 -2.03 -4.64
N VAL A 104 14.06 -1.58 -4.29
CA VAL A 104 12.81 -2.13 -4.83
C VAL A 104 12.35 -1.39 -6.08
N GLY A 105 12.51 -0.08 -6.15
CA GLY A 105 12.06 0.73 -7.28
C GLY A 105 12.76 0.36 -8.59
N ILE A 106 14.07 0.11 -8.56
CA ILE A 106 14.86 -0.21 -9.76
C ILE A 106 14.40 -1.53 -10.43
N PRO A 107 14.31 -2.67 -9.72
CA PRO A 107 13.77 -3.90 -10.29
C PRO A 107 12.29 -3.76 -10.65
N MET A 108 11.51 -2.96 -9.90
CA MET A 108 10.12 -2.67 -10.26
C MET A 108 10.02 -1.95 -11.61
N ALA A 109 10.82 -0.91 -11.84
CA ALA A 109 10.87 -0.23 -13.13
C ALA A 109 11.28 -1.20 -14.25
N ARG A 110 12.20 -2.13 -13.97
CA ARG A 110 12.62 -3.15 -14.94
C ARG A 110 11.52 -4.15 -15.27
N LEU A 111 10.68 -4.51 -14.30
CA LEU A 111 9.55 -5.42 -14.45
C LEU A 111 8.52 -4.91 -15.48
N TYR A 112 8.37 -3.58 -15.55
CA TYR A 112 7.45 -2.90 -16.47
C TYR A 112 8.14 -2.34 -17.73
N GLY A 113 9.37 -2.77 -18.03
CA GLY A 113 10.06 -2.43 -19.29
C GLY A 113 10.91 -1.15 -19.26
N GLY A 114 11.15 -0.59 -18.08
CA GLY A 114 12.08 0.53 -17.89
C GLY A 114 13.53 0.16 -18.26
N ARG A 115 14.24 1.13 -18.83
CA ARG A 115 15.67 1.00 -19.19
C ARG A 115 16.53 1.17 -17.94
N TRP A 116 17.54 0.32 -17.76
CA TRP A 116 18.40 0.31 -16.56
C TRP A 116 18.96 1.68 -16.17
N VAL A 117 19.64 2.37 -17.07
CA VAL A 117 20.31 3.64 -16.75
C VAL A 117 19.30 4.74 -16.36
N PRO A 118 18.25 5.03 -17.15
CA PRO A 118 17.19 5.95 -16.72
C PRO A 118 16.49 5.54 -15.42
N SER A 119 16.20 4.25 -15.23
CA SER A 119 15.54 3.77 -14.01
C SER A 119 16.37 4.06 -12.77
N VAL A 120 17.67 3.73 -12.80
CA VAL A 120 18.57 3.99 -11.67
C VAL A 120 18.63 5.49 -11.36
N ILE A 121 18.82 6.34 -12.39
CA ILE A 121 18.91 7.79 -12.20
C ILE A 121 17.61 8.36 -11.63
N ILE A 122 16.48 8.08 -12.28
CA ILE A 122 15.18 8.65 -11.89
C ILE A 122 14.78 8.19 -10.49
N ILE A 123 14.92 6.90 -10.19
CA ILE A 123 14.52 6.36 -8.89
C ILE A 123 15.41 6.90 -7.78
N THR A 124 16.73 7.00 -8.00
CA THR A 124 17.64 7.60 -7.03
C THR A 124 17.25 9.05 -6.74
N LEU A 125 17.05 9.86 -7.81
CA LEU A 125 16.66 11.26 -7.67
C LEU A 125 15.29 11.42 -7.00
N MET A 126 14.30 10.59 -7.35
CA MET A 126 12.97 10.63 -6.75
C MET A 126 12.97 10.18 -5.29
N SER A 127 13.70 9.12 -4.94
CA SER A 127 13.83 8.69 -3.55
C SER A 127 14.46 9.78 -2.68
N ILE A 128 15.54 10.41 -3.14
CA ILE A 128 16.18 11.52 -2.40
C ILE A 128 15.26 12.75 -2.37
N GLY A 129 14.65 13.12 -3.50
CA GLY A 129 13.77 14.29 -3.59
C GLY A 129 12.53 14.17 -2.71
N LEU A 130 11.89 13.00 -2.69
CA LEU A 130 10.75 12.72 -1.81
C LEU A 130 11.17 12.67 -0.35
N TYR A 131 12.34 12.09 -0.04
CA TYR A 131 12.87 12.13 1.32
C TYR A 131 13.00 13.57 1.81
N LEU A 132 13.65 14.44 1.04
CA LEU A 132 13.81 15.85 1.39
C LEU A 132 12.47 16.60 1.50
N LEU A 133 11.51 16.29 0.62
CA LEU A 133 10.18 16.89 0.69
C LEU A 133 9.46 16.51 1.99
N PHE A 134 9.42 15.23 2.33
CA PHE A 134 8.73 14.77 3.53
C PHE A 134 9.46 15.21 4.81
N ASP A 135 10.77 15.00 4.88
CA ASP A 135 11.57 15.31 6.05
C ASP A 135 11.70 16.81 6.29
N LYS A 136 12.14 17.59 5.27
CA LYS A 136 12.48 19.01 5.46
C LYS A 136 11.34 19.98 5.20
N VAL A 137 10.40 19.65 4.32
CA VAL A 137 9.30 20.57 3.96
C VAL A 137 8.04 20.26 4.73
N MET A 138 7.71 18.98 4.89
CA MET A 138 6.47 18.54 5.55
C MET A 138 6.65 18.19 7.03
N ASP A 139 7.90 18.12 7.52
CA ASP A 139 8.23 17.73 8.90
C ASP A 139 7.64 16.36 9.27
N VAL A 140 7.61 15.44 8.29
CA VAL A 140 7.14 14.07 8.44
C VAL A 140 8.35 13.16 8.55
N PRO A 141 8.60 12.54 9.72
CA PRO A 141 9.78 11.72 9.93
C PRO A 141 9.70 10.46 9.06
N LEU A 142 10.69 10.28 8.20
CA LEU A 142 10.91 9.06 7.43
C LEU A 142 12.04 8.25 8.07
N PRO A 143 11.94 6.91 8.08
CA PRO A 143 13.01 6.10 8.64
C PRO A 143 14.28 6.28 7.80
N LEU A 144 15.36 6.66 8.48
CA LEU A 144 16.70 6.70 7.90
C LEU A 144 17.36 5.32 7.86
N GLY A 145 16.95 4.42 8.77
CA GLY A 145 17.50 3.07 8.88
C GLY A 145 19.02 3.11 9.06
N LEU A 146 19.76 2.43 8.18
CA LEU A 146 21.23 2.43 8.20
C LEU A 146 21.86 3.82 7.99
N LEU A 147 21.13 4.78 7.40
CA LEU A 147 21.63 6.13 7.17
C LEU A 147 21.56 7.03 8.42
N ASP A 148 20.96 6.55 9.51
CA ASP A 148 20.91 7.23 10.81
C ASP A 148 22.32 7.56 11.34
N VAL A 149 23.33 6.76 10.95
CA VAL A 149 24.75 6.98 11.26
C VAL A 149 25.28 8.33 10.71
N LEU A 150 24.63 8.91 9.69
CA LEU A 150 25.08 10.18 9.09
C LEU A 150 24.54 11.43 9.80
N GLU A 151 23.56 11.27 10.69
CA GLU A 151 22.95 12.38 11.44
C GLU A 151 23.55 12.54 12.86
N ASN A 152 24.36 11.57 13.29
CA ASN A 152 25.06 11.52 14.58
C ASN A 152 26.51 12.05 14.47
#